data_AF-A0A537QLC2-F1
#
_entry.id   AF-A0A537QLC2-F1
#
_cell.length_a   1.000
_cell.length_b   1.000
_cell.length_c   1.000
_cell.angle_alpha   90.00
_cell.angle_beta   90.00
_cell.angle_gamma   90.00
#
_symmetry.space_group_name_H-M   'P 1'
#
loop_
_entity.id
_entity.type
_entity.pdbx_description
1 polymer ?
#
loop_
_entity_poly.entity_id
_entity_poly.type
_entity_poly.pdbx_seq_one_letter_code
_entity_poly.pdbx_strand_id
1 'polypeptide(L)' 'MDLDRSFGFLVHDVARLFGRRFNQRALLFLGLTRAQCKVLGYLARNEGINQAGLADLLEIKPMTLVRQIDRMEED' A
#
# COMPACT_ATOMS: atom_id res chain seq x y z
N MET A 1 18.20 -6.61 26.35
CA MET A 1 18.54 -6.29 24.95
C MET A 1 17.94 -4.92 24.68
N ASP A 2 18.75 -3.93 24.27
CA ASP A 2 18.25 -2.60 23.95
C ASP A 2 17.58 -2.64 22.57
N LEU A 3 16.25 -2.82 22.57
CA LEU A 3 15.46 -2.99 21.33
C LEU A 3 15.41 -1.69 20.53
N ASP A 4 15.52 -0.53 21.20
CA ASP A 4 15.42 0.79 20.57
C ASP A 4 16.64 1.11 19.69
N ARG A 5 17.75 0.40 19.87
CA ARG A 5 18.95 0.49 19.01
C ARG A 5 19.03 -0.62 17.97
N SER A 6 18.10 -1.57 17.98
CA SER A 6 18.09 -2.64 16.99
C SER A 6 17.63 -2.10 15.64
N PHE A 7 18.44 -2.33 14.60
CA PHE A 7 18.15 -1.88 13.24
C PHE A 7 16.76 -2.30 12.77
N GLY A 8 16.37 -3.55 13.01
CA GLY A 8 15.05 -4.06 12.61
C GLY A 8 13.89 -3.32 13.28
N PHE A 9 14.02 -3.00 14.57
CA PHE A 9 13.01 -2.23 15.31
C PHE A 9 12.94 -0.79 14.82
N LEU A 10 14.08 -0.14 14.60
CA LEU A 10 14.14 1.22 14.05
C LEU A 10 13.51 1.30 12.66
N VAL A 11 13.81 0.34 11.76
CA VAL A 11 13.20 0.28 10.43
C VAL A 11 11.68 0.10 10.52
N HIS A 12 11.22 -0.81 11.37
CA HIS A 12 9.79 -1.03 11.58
C HIS A 12 9.09 0.23 12.11
N ASP A 13 9.70 0.93 13.06
CA ASP A 13 9.14 2.15 13.62
C ASP A 13 9.08 3.31 12.64
N VAL A 14 10.14 3.51 11.85
CA VAL A 14 10.15 4.49 10.76
C VAL A 14 9.08 4.14 9.74
N ALA A 15 8.95 2.88 9.32
CA ALA A 15 7.93 2.43 8.37
C ALA A 15 6.49 2.63 8.91
N ARG A 16 6.28 2.40 10.20
CA ARG A 16 5.00 2.62 10.89
C ARG A 16 4.65 4.11 10.98
N LEU A 17 5.60 4.95 11.39
CA LEU A 17 5.43 6.42 11.47
C LEU A 17 5.16 7.01 10.09
N PHE A 18 5.96 6.63 9.10
CA PHE A 18 5.77 7.02 7.71
C PHE A 18 4.40 6.58 7.20
N GLY A 19 4.03 5.32 7.44
CA GLY A 19 2.75 4.76 7.02
C GLY A 19 1.53 5.53 7.55
N ARG A 20 1.56 5.94 8.82
CA ARG A 20 0.50 6.77 9.41
C ARG A 20 0.41 8.13 8.74
N ARG A 21 1.53 8.82 8.60
CA ARG A 21 1.57 10.18 8.03
C ARG A 21 1.24 10.18 6.53
N PHE A 22 1.67 9.17 5.79
CA PHE A 22 1.28 8.96 4.40
C PHE A 22 -0.23 8.77 4.29
N ASN A 23 -0.82 7.85 5.07
CA ASN A 23 -2.25 7.59 5.01
C ASN A 23 -3.08 8.84 5.34
N GLN A 24 -2.70 9.60 6.35
CA GLN A 24 -3.37 10.85 6.71
C GLN A 24 -3.35 11.86 5.55
N ARG A 25 -2.21 12.00 4.87
CA ARG A 25 -2.08 12.93 3.73
C ARG A 25 -2.82 12.42 2.49
N ALA A 26 -2.75 11.13 2.20
CA ALA A 26 -3.46 10.53 1.08
C ALA A 26 -4.97 10.73 1.21
N LEU A 27 -5.53 10.50 2.40
CA LEU A 27 -6.94 10.75 2.67
C LEU A 27 -7.29 12.25 2.53
N LEU A 28 -6.49 13.13 3.12
CA LEU A 28 -6.78 14.58 3.11
C LEU A 28 -6.70 15.21 1.72
N PHE A 29 -5.72 14.82 0.90
CA PHE A 29 -5.42 15.50 -0.36
C PHE A 29 -5.91 14.75 -1.60
N LEU A 30 -6.07 13.42 -1.52
CA LEU A 30 -6.47 12.58 -2.64
C LEU A 30 -7.80 11.85 -2.41
N GLY A 31 -8.32 11.83 -1.17
CA GLY A 31 -9.46 10.97 -0.82
C GLY A 31 -9.12 9.48 -0.81
N LEU A 32 -7.84 9.10 -0.89
CA LEU A 32 -7.41 7.71 -1.06
C LEU A 32 -6.81 7.13 0.23
N THR A 33 -7.08 5.85 0.46
CA THR A 33 -6.41 5.05 1.49
C THR A 33 -5.00 4.66 1.05
N ARG A 34 -4.13 4.32 2.01
CA ARG A 34 -2.79 3.79 1.73
C ARG A 34 -2.80 2.55 0.83
N ALA A 35 -3.82 1.68 0.95
CA ALA A 35 -3.95 0.50 0.12
C ALA A 35 -4.23 0.86 -1.35
N GLN A 36 -5.12 1.83 -1.59
CA GLN A 36 -5.43 2.31 -2.94
C GLN A 36 -4.21 3.00 -3.58
N CYS A 37 -3.48 3.81 -2.81
CA CYS A 37 -2.23 4.40 -3.28
C CYS A 37 -1.18 3.35 -3.66
N LYS A 38 -1.08 2.25 -2.91
CA LYS A 38 -0.20 1.13 -3.27
C LYS A 38 -0.62 0.51 -4.60
N VAL A 39 -1.91 0.21 -4.78
CA VAL A 39 -2.43 -0.33 -6.05
C VAL A 39 -2.05 0.56 -7.23
N LEU A 40 -2.36 1.86 -7.15
CA LEU A 40 -2.03 2.83 -8.21
C LEU A 40 -0.51 2.93 -8.43
N GLY A 41 0.28 2.97 -7.36
CA GLY A 41 1.73 3.13 -7.44
C GLY A 41 2.45 1.92 -8.05
N TYR A 42 1.93 0.72 -7.85
CA TYR A 42 2.44 -0.49 -8.51
C TYR A 42 1.90 -0.63 -9.94
N LEU A 43 0.63 -0.30 -10.18
CA LEU A 43 0.05 -0.32 -11.52
C LEU A 43 0.77 0.66 -12.46
N ALA A 44 1.02 1.90 -12.02
CA ALA A 44 1.72 2.92 -12.80
C ALA A 44 3.18 2.54 -13.14
N ARG A 45 3.79 1.61 -12.40
CA ARG A 45 5.15 1.09 -12.68
C ARG A 45 5.14 -0.18 -13.53
N ASN A 46 3.98 -0.82 -13.66
CA ASN A 46 3.80 -2.11 -14.31
C ASN A 46 2.57 -2.06 -15.22
N GLU A 47 2.51 -1.06 -16.10
CA GLU A 47 1.36 -0.88 -16.99
C GLU A 47 1.11 -2.13 -17.84
N GLY A 48 -0.16 -2.51 -18.00
CA GLY A 48 -0.56 -3.73 -18.71
C GLY A 48 -0.48 -5.03 -17.89
N ILE A 49 -0.04 -4.97 -16.62
CA ILE A 49 -0.10 -6.13 -15.72
C ILE A 49 -1.54 -6.57 -15.47
N ASN A 50 -1.77 -7.89 -15.41
CA ASN A 50 -3.06 -8.42 -15.01
C ASN A 50 -3.25 -8.35 -13.47
N GLN A 51 -4.50 -8.47 -13.01
CA GLN A 51 -4.82 -8.36 -11.59
C GLN A 51 -4.16 -9.45 -10.73
N ALA A 52 -3.93 -10.66 -11.25
CA ALA A 52 -3.23 -11.70 -10.51
C ALA A 52 -1.76 -11.31 -10.23
N GLY A 53 -1.04 -10.86 -11.26
CA GLY A 53 0.34 -10.40 -11.12
C GLY A 53 0.46 -9.16 -10.24
N LEU A 54 -0.51 -8.24 -10.31
CA LEU A 54 -0.53 -7.09 -9.41
C LEU A 54 -0.78 -7.50 -7.95
N ALA A 55 -1.59 -8.54 -7.71
CA ALA A 55 -1.82 -9.08 -6.36
C ALA A 55 -0.54 -9.72 -5.79
N ASP A 56 0.22 -10.44 -6.62
CA ASP A 56 1.50 -11.02 -6.25
C ASP A 56 2.51 -9.92 -5.87
N LEU A 57 2.63 -8.85 -6.66
CA LEU A 57 3.50 -7.70 -6.34
C LEU A 57 3.12 -6.98 -5.04
N LEU A 58 1.83 -6.98 -4.71
CA LEU A 58 1.30 -6.37 -3.50
C LEU A 58 1.30 -7.32 -2.30
N GLU A 59 1.67 -8.59 -2.50
CA GLU A 59 1.64 -9.67 -1.51
C GLU A 59 0.26 -9.83 -0.85
N ILE A 60 -0.81 -9.74 -1.64
CA ILE A 60 -2.19 -9.92 -1.19
C ILE A 60 -2.91 -10.99 -2.02
N LYS A 61 -4.02 -11.51 -1.49
CA LYS A 61 -4.83 -12.48 -2.22
C LYS A 61 -5.45 -11.82 -3.46
N PRO A 62 -5.46 -12.47 -4.63
CA PRO A 62 -6.06 -11.93 -5.86
C PRO A 62 -7.50 -11.43 -5.66
N MET A 63 -8.34 -12.20 -4.96
CA MET A 63 -9.73 -11.81 -4.67
C MET A 63 -9.82 -10.51 -3.84
N THR A 64 -8.85 -10.25 -2.96
CA THR A 64 -8.78 -9.00 -2.18
C THR A 64 -8.46 -7.82 -3.09
N LEU A 65 -7.53 -8.00 -4.04
CA LEU A 65 -7.18 -6.95 -4.99
C LEU A 65 -8.33 -6.65 -5.95
N VAL A 66 -8.97 -7.68 -6.52
CA VAL A 66 -10.12 -7.54 -7.43
C VAL A 66 -11.20 -6.67 -6.77
N ARG A 67 -11.68 -7.06 -5.58
CA ARG A 67 -12.67 -6.30 -4.82
C ARG A 67 -12.23 -4.88 -4.44
N GLN A 68 -10.93 -4.62 -4.40
CA GLN A 68 -10.41 -3.28 -4.14
C GLN A 68 -10.43 -2.45 -5.41
N ILE A 69 -10.01 -3.02 -6.55
CA ILE A 69 -10.05 -2.35 -7.86
C ILE A 69 -11.48 -2.06 -8.26
N ASP A 70 -12.40 -3.02 -8.13
CA ASP A 70 -13.83 -2.84 -8.47
C ASP A 70 -14.41 -1.62 -7.75
N ARG A 71 -14.17 -1.51 -6.44
CA ARG A 71 -14.61 -0.34 -5.65
C ARG A 71 -13.93 0.96 -6.06
N MET A 72 -12.66 0.91 -6.46
CA MET A 72 -11.94 2.10 -6.92
C MET A 72 -12.39 2.57 -8.31
N GLU A 73 -13.00 1.70 -9.11
CA GLU A 73 -13.58 2.04 -10.41
C GLU A 73 -14.99 2.62 -10.26
N GLU A 74 -15.74 2.20 -9.24
CA GLU A 74 -17.08 2.69 -8.92
C GLU A 74 -17.10 4.08 -8.25
N ASP A 75 -16.04 4.42 -7.48
CA ASP A 75 -15.86 5.69 -6.74
C ASP A 75 -15.39 6.86 -7.64
#